data_AF-A0A1B3ND43-F1
#
_entry.id   AF-A0A1B3ND43-F1
#
_cell.length_a   1.000
_cell.length_b   1.000
_cell.length_c   1.000
_cell.angle_alpha   90.00
_cell.angle_beta   90.00
_cell.angle_gamma   90.00
#
_symmetry.space_group_name_H-M   'P 1'
#
loop_
_entity.id
_entity.type
_entity.pdbx_description
1 polymer ?
#
loop_
_entity_poly.entity_id
_entity_poly.type
_entity_poly.pdbx_seq_one_letter_code
_entity_poly.pdbx_strand_id
1 'polypeptide(L)'
;MTREQLDAIAYADLPEDMQVLIGDFLELEEDDHPAAFLVTLVDVDTLPYVALDERDRGEAHARDMDLSETPPILIADGQFLDGKHRLFQARETGVERLPAIDLSGMVSAHMLRCNGMGEIAVTTTPRP
;
A
#
# COMPACT_ATOMS: atom_id res chain seq x y z
N MET A 1 -8.09 13.85 -5.00
CA MET A 1 -7.81 12.57 -5.67
C MET A 1 -9.06 12.17 -6.43
N THR A 2 -8.98 12.13 -7.75
CA THR A 2 -10.01 11.55 -8.61
C THR A 2 -9.90 10.02 -8.54
N ARG A 3 -11.00 9.32 -8.27
CA ARG A 3 -11.04 7.85 -8.10
C ARG A 3 -11.87 7.23 -9.21
N GLU A 4 -11.25 6.39 -10.04
CA GLU A 4 -11.92 5.57 -11.05
C GLU A 4 -11.83 4.11 -10.62
N GLN A 5 -12.96 3.43 -10.45
CA GLN A 5 -13.00 2.03 -10.04
C GLN A 5 -12.64 1.12 -11.22
N LEU A 6 -11.63 0.27 -11.06
CA LEU A 6 -11.21 -0.69 -12.09
C LEU A 6 -11.90 -2.03 -11.91
N ASP A 7 -11.69 -2.67 -10.75
CA ASP A 7 -12.15 -4.03 -10.44
C ASP A 7 -12.07 -4.30 -8.93
N ALA A 8 -12.57 -5.46 -8.49
CA ALA A 8 -12.36 -5.97 -7.13
C ALA A 8 -11.34 -7.12 -7.15
N ILE A 9 -10.42 -7.14 -6.20
CA ILE A 9 -9.42 -8.20 -6.02
C ILE A 9 -9.75 -9.02 -4.77
N ALA A 10 -9.82 -10.35 -4.87
CA ALA A 10 -10.05 -11.19 -3.71
C ALA A 10 -8.84 -11.13 -2.78
N TYR A 11 -9.06 -11.17 -1.46
CA TYR A 11 -7.95 -11.18 -0.49
C TYR A 11 -6.97 -12.33 -0.75
N ALA A 12 -7.51 -13.52 -1.04
CA ALA A 12 -6.72 -14.72 -1.31
C ALA A 12 -5.90 -14.66 -2.61
N ASP A 13 -6.23 -13.75 -3.54
CA ASP A 13 -5.50 -13.56 -4.80
C ASP A 13 -4.36 -12.55 -4.65
N LEU A 14 -4.24 -11.88 -3.50
CA LEU A 14 -3.13 -10.98 -3.22
C LEU A 14 -1.84 -11.77 -2.91
N PRO A 15 -0.66 -11.21 -3.20
CA PRO A 15 0.60 -11.75 -2.70
C PRO A 15 0.59 -11.95 -1.18
N GLU A 16 1.23 -13.01 -0.69
CA GLU A 16 1.24 -13.39 0.74
C GLU A 16 1.76 -12.25 1.63
N ASP A 17 2.79 -11.54 1.19
CA ASP A 17 3.34 -10.38 1.90
C ASP A 17 2.33 -9.24 2.02
N MET A 18 1.52 -9.00 0.99
CA MET A 18 0.42 -8.04 1.05
C MET A 18 -0.75 -8.51 1.91
N GLN A 19 -1.07 -9.81 1.91
CA GLN A 19 -2.09 -10.36 2.80
C GLN A 19 -1.71 -10.11 4.26
N VAL A 20 -0.48 -10.46 4.65
CA VAL A 20 0.05 -10.19 6.00
C VAL A 20 0.00 -8.71 6.33
N LEU A 21 0.46 -7.85 5.41
CA LEU A 21 0.46 -6.40 5.62
C LEU A 21 -0.95 -5.83 5.83
N ILE A 22 -1.93 -6.26 5.03
CA ILE A 22 -3.32 -5.85 5.18
C ILE A 22 -3.90 -6.40 6.49
N GLY A 23 -3.60 -7.64 6.84
CA GLY A 23 -3.96 -8.24 8.12
C GLY A 23 -3.47 -7.41 9.30
N ASP A 24 -2.21 -6.95 9.24
CA ASP A 24 -1.64 -6.05 10.24
C ASP A 24 -2.39 -4.70 10.28
N PHE A 25 -2.64 -4.08 9.13
CA PHE A 25 -3.36 -2.80 9.04
C PHE A 25 -4.78 -2.83 9.60
N LEU A 26 -5.47 -3.94 9.37
CA LEU A 26 -6.86 -4.13 9.74
C LEU A 26 -7.03 -4.84 11.09
N GLU A 27 -5.93 -5.23 11.74
CA GLU A 27 -5.91 -5.94 13.01
C GLU A 27 -6.78 -7.22 12.97
N LEU A 28 -6.70 -7.96 11.86
CA LEU A 28 -7.57 -9.12 11.60
C LEU A 28 -7.17 -10.36 12.41
N GLU A 29 -8.17 -11.12 12.87
CA GLU A 29 -7.99 -12.49 13.33
C GLU A 29 -7.98 -13.47 12.13
N GLU A 30 -7.45 -14.69 12.30
CA GLU A 30 -7.16 -15.68 11.23
C GLU A 30 -8.34 -15.96 10.26
N ASP A 31 -9.58 -15.65 10.63
CA ASP A 31 -10.79 -15.91 9.84
C ASP A 31 -11.64 -14.66 9.52
N ASP A 32 -11.23 -13.45 9.91
CA ASP A 32 -12.03 -12.22 9.78
C ASP A 32 -11.55 -11.30 8.65
N HIS A 33 -11.18 -11.85 7.50
CA HIS A 33 -10.70 -11.04 6.38
C HIS A 33 -11.82 -10.67 5.39
N PRO A 34 -11.80 -9.44 4.82
CA PRO A 34 -12.68 -9.08 3.71
C PRO A 34 -12.54 -10.09 2.56
N ALA A 35 -13.66 -10.42 1.91
CA ALA A 35 -13.63 -11.34 0.77
C ALA A 35 -12.87 -10.75 -0.42
N ALA A 36 -13.04 -9.44 -0.66
CA ALA A 36 -12.40 -8.71 -1.73
C ALA A 36 -12.23 -7.23 -1.38
N PHE A 37 -11.28 -6.58 -2.05
CA PHE A 37 -10.99 -5.17 -1.95
C PHE A 37 -11.27 -4.45 -3.26
N LEU A 38 -11.71 -3.21 -3.15
CA LEU A 38 -11.90 -2.35 -4.32
C LEU A 38 -10.55 -1.81 -4.79
N VAL A 39 -10.29 -1.95 -6.09
CA VAL A 39 -9.15 -1.35 -6.76
C VAL A 39 -9.61 -0.09 -7.48
N THR A 40 -8.99 1.03 -7.13
CA THR A 40 -9.18 2.34 -7.77
C THR A 40 -7.90 2.77 -8.47
N LEU A 41 -8.02 3.55 -9.54
CA LEU A 41 -6.90 4.35 -10.03
C LEU A 41 -6.73 5.59 -9.15
N VAL A 42 -5.48 5.93 -8.85
CA VAL A 42 -5.10 7.19 -8.20
C VAL A 42 -4.03 7.90 -9.00
N ASP A 43 -4.12 9.23 -9.03
CA ASP A 43 -3.17 10.09 -9.73
C ASP A 43 -1.84 10.14 -8.95
N VAL A 44 -0.73 9.83 -9.62
CA VAL A 44 0.61 9.70 -9.01
C VAL A 44 1.12 11.02 -8.43
N ASP A 45 0.69 12.14 -8.98
CA ASP A 45 1.02 13.49 -8.54
C ASP A 45 0.32 13.89 -7.23
N THR A 46 -0.78 13.21 -6.87
CA THR A 46 -1.49 13.43 -5.60
C THR A 46 -0.91 12.65 -4.43
N LEU A 47 -0.04 11.68 -4.69
CA LEU A 47 0.60 10.84 -3.67
C LEU A 47 1.85 11.53 -3.08
N PRO A 48 2.18 11.28 -1.81
CA PRO A 48 3.36 11.89 -1.18
C PRO A 48 4.66 11.46 -1.86
N TYR A 49 5.71 12.25 -1.71
CA TYR A 49 7.07 11.78 -2.00
C TYR A 49 7.59 10.96 -0.84
N VAL A 50 7.96 9.70 -1.12
CA VAL A 50 8.56 8.78 -0.16
C VAL A 50 9.94 8.42 -0.67
N ALA A 51 10.99 8.84 0.03
CA ALA A 51 12.36 8.48 -0.33
C ALA A 51 12.56 6.97 -0.13
N LEU A 52 13.23 6.33 -1.08
CA LEU A 52 13.62 4.92 -0.92
C LEU A 52 14.85 4.84 -0.02
N ASP A 53 14.89 3.81 0.83
CA ASP A 53 16.04 3.50 1.66
C ASP A 53 16.81 2.35 1.01
N GLU A 54 18.10 2.54 0.78
CA GLU A 54 19.01 1.50 0.24
C GLU A 54 19.13 0.29 1.17
N ARG A 55 18.77 0.42 2.45
CA ARG A 55 18.65 -0.70 3.40
C ARG A 55 17.42 -1.58 3.14
N ASP A 56 16.44 -1.06 2.40
CA ASP A 56 15.17 -1.71 2.06
C ASP A 56 15.01 -1.83 0.54
N ARG A 57 15.85 -2.69 -0.05
CA ARG A 57 15.99 -3.00 -1.49
C ARG A 57 16.42 -1.83 -2.40
N GLY A 58 16.23 -0.58 -1.98
CA GLY A 58 16.74 0.62 -2.64
C GLY A 58 16.10 0.97 -3.98
N GLU A 59 16.68 1.97 -4.65
CA GLU A 59 16.18 2.45 -5.95
C GLU A 59 16.44 1.47 -7.09
N ALA A 60 17.54 0.69 -7.02
CA ALA A 60 17.86 -0.30 -8.05
C ALA A 60 16.75 -1.33 -8.20
N HIS A 61 16.23 -1.85 -7.08
CA HIS A 61 15.09 -2.75 -7.09
C HIS A 61 13.85 -2.09 -7.71
N ALA A 62 13.56 -0.84 -7.35
CA ALA A 62 12.39 -0.13 -7.88
C ALA A 62 12.48 0.10 -9.39
N ARG A 63 13.67 0.35 -9.94
CA ARG A 63 13.86 0.54 -11.39
C ARG A 63 13.68 -0.75 -12.20
N ASP A 64 14.01 -1.89 -11.62
CA ASP A 64 13.92 -3.21 -12.27
C ASP A 64 12.52 -3.84 -12.22
N MET A 65 11.57 -3.24 -11.49
CA MET A 65 10.20 -3.73 -11.40
C MET A 65 9.47 -3.64 -12.75
N ASP A 66 8.38 -4.38 -12.94
CA ASP A 66 7.44 -4.15 -14.04
C ASP A 66 6.09 -3.77 -13.42
N LEU A 67 5.70 -2.50 -13.55
CA LEU A 67 4.46 -2.00 -12.94
C LEU A 67 3.21 -2.77 -13.39
N SER A 68 3.23 -3.39 -14.57
CA SER A 68 2.09 -4.18 -15.09
C SER A 68 1.94 -5.55 -14.42
N GLU A 69 3.00 -6.05 -13.80
CA GLU A 69 3.03 -7.33 -13.07
C GLU A 69 3.01 -7.12 -11.54
N THR A 70 3.09 -5.87 -11.08
CA THR A 70 3.12 -5.56 -9.65
C THR A 70 1.73 -5.39 -9.07
N PRO A 71 1.54 -5.75 -7.79
CA PRO A 71 0.25 -5.58 -7.15
C PRO A 71 -0.07 -4.09 -6.89
N PRO A 72 -1.35 -3.75 -6.67
CA PRO A 72 -1.77 -2.38 -6.36
C PRO A 72 -1.06 -1.78 -5.15
N ILE A 73 -0.95 -0.45 -5.08
CA ILE A 73 -0.52 0.26 -3.86
C ILE A 73 -1.62 0.25 -2.79
N LEU A 74 -1.28 0.58 -1.54
CA LEU A 74 -2.26 0.67 -0.46
C LEU A 74 -2.52 2.13 -0.07
N ILE A 75 -3.80 2.48 0.01
CA ILE A 75 -4.26 3.78 0.50
C ILE A 75 -5.40 3.60 1.52
N ALA A 76 -5.59 4.59 2.38
CA ALA A 76 -6.76 4.68 3.24
C ALA A 76 -7.01 6.13 3.66
N ASP A 77 -8.26 6.57 3.62
CA ASP A 77 -8.70 7.92 4.02
C ASP A 77 -7.89 9.06 3.38
N GLY A 78 -7.48 8.85 2.12
CA GLY A 78 -6.67 9.80 1.36
C GLY A 78 -5.18 9.82 1.74
N GLN A 79 -4.74 8.87 2.57
CA GLN A 79 -3.35 8.67 2.95
C GLN A 79 -2.74 7.50 2.17
N PHE A 80 -1.45 7.64 1.86
CA PHE A 80 -0.63 6.57 1.29
C PHE A 80 -0.07 5.69 2.41
N LEU A 81 -0.26 4.38 2.29
CA LEU A 81 0.15 3.40 3.29
C LEU A 81 1.36 2.59 2.85
N ASP A 82 1.31 2.01 1.64
CA ASP A 82 2.37 1.14 1.11
C ASP A 82 2.49 1.22 -0.42
N GLY A 83 3.67 0.84 -0.92
CA GLY A 83 3.97 0.74 -2.35
C GLY A 83 5.02 1.74 -2.81
N LYS A 84 5.95 2.13 -1.94
CA LYS A 84 6.92 3.21 -2.21
C LYS A 84 7.80 2.93 -3.43
N HIS A 85 8.22 1.68 -3.65
CA HIS A 85 9.00 1.30 -4.83
C HIS A 85 8.17 1.40 -6.12
N ARG A 86 6.88 1.02 -6.09
CA ARG A 86 5.93 1.17 -7.21
C ARG A 86 5.69 2.64 -7.53
N LEU A 87 5.49 3.46 -6.49
CA LEU A 87 5.32 4.90 -6.64
C LEU A 87 6.57 5.59 -7.20
N PHE A 88 7.76 5.20 -6.72
CA PHE A 88 9.02 5.68 -7.24
C PHE A 88 9.17 5.35 -8.72
N GLN A 89 8.95 4.09 -9.08
CA GLN A 89 9.07 3.65 -10.46
C GLN A 89 8.05 4.33 -11.39
N ALA A 90 6.81 4.49 -10.95
CA ALA A 90 5.78 5.18 -11.73
C ALA A 90 6.21 6.62 -12.07
N ARG A 91 6.85 7.31 -11.12
CA ARG A 91 7.41 8.65 -11.35
C ARG A 91 8.57 8.65 -12.33
N GLU A 92 9.52 7.72 -12.18
CA GLU A 92 10.67 7.59 -13.09
C GLU A 92 10.24 7.28 -14.53
N THR A 93 9.17 6.50 -14.70
CA THR A 93 8.67 6.03 -16.00
C THR A 93 7.57 6.92 -16.60
N GLY A 94 7.14 7.97 -15.88
CA GLY A 94 6.10 8.89 -16.34
C GLY A 94 4.68 8.31 -16.34
N VAL A 95 4.43 7.27 -15.56
CA VAL A 95 3.09 6.73 -15.33
C VAL A 95 2.29 7.73 -14.50
N GLU A 96 1.15 8.17 -15.03
CA GLU A 96 0.33 9.21 -14.40
C GLU A 96 -0.63 8.65 -13.33
N ARG A 97 -1.01 7.37 -13.45
CA ARG A 97 -2.00 6.74 -12.56
C ARG A 97 -1.58 5.34 -12.16
N LEU A 98 -1.79 4.98 -10.89
CA LEU A 98 -1.51 3.64 -10.35
C LEU A 98 -2.78 2.99 -9.80
N PRO A 99 -2.91 1.65 -9.91
CA PRO A 99 -3.93 0.91 -9.20
C PRO A 99 -3.63 0.94 -7.69
N ALA A 100 -4.66 1.17 -6.88
CA ALA A 100 -4.61 1.22 -5.43
C ALA A 100 -5.77 0.44 -4.80
N ILE A 101 -5.48 -0.33 -3.77
CA ILE A 101 -6.48 -0.89 -2.87
C ILE A 101 -6.82 0.16 -1.82
N ASP A 102 -8.10 0.50 -1.73
CA ASP A 102 -8.61 1.50 -0.79
C ASP A 102 -9.16 0.85 0.47
N LEU A 103 -8.43 0.98 1.58
CA LEU A 103 -8.81 0.48 2.90
C LEU A 103 -9.55 1.54 3.75
N SER A 104 -10.03 2.64 3.13
CA SER A 104 -10.79 3.69 3.82
C SER A 104 -11.97 3.11 4.61
N GLY A 105 -12.11 3.53 5.87
CA GLY A 105 -13.15 3.04 6.77
C GLY A 105 -12.94 1.63 7.33
N MET A 106 -11.87 0.92 6.93
CA MET A 106 -11.47 -0.37 7.51
C MET A 106 -10.27 -0.23 8.46
N VAL A 107 -9.33 0.68 8.15
CA VAL A 107 -8.15 0.92 8.98
C VAL A 107 -8.51 1.76 10.21
N SER A 108 -8.05 1.36 11.39
CA SER A 108 -8.28 2.13 12.61
C SER A 108 -7.55 3.48 12.57
N ALA A 109 -8.11 4.51 13.20
CA ALA A 109 -7.47 5.83 13.26
C ALA A 109 -6.10 5.80 13.95
N HIS A 110 -5.85 4.80 14.80
CA HIS A 110 -4.53 4.54 15.38
C HIS A 110 -3.55 4.07 14.32
N MET A 111 -3.92 3.04 13.55
CA MET A 111 -3.08 2.50 12.48
C MET A 111 -2.79 3.53 11.39
N LEU A 112 -3.77 4.37 11.02
CA LEU A 112 -3.53 5.49 10.11
C LEU A 112 -2.49 6.49 10.65
N ARG A 113 -2.50 6.80 11.94
CA ARG A 113 -1.50 7.71 12.53
C ARG A 113 -0.11 7.08 12.62
N CYS A 114 -0.04 5.78 12.91
CA CYS A 114 1.24 5.07 13.07
C CYS A 114 1.91 4.73 11.74
N ASN A 115 1.13 4.57 10.67
CA ASN A 115 1.61 4.07 9.37
C ASN A 115 1.38 5.07 8.22
N GLY A 116 0.66 6.16 8.47
CA GLY A 116 0.52 7.27 7.55
C GLY A 116 1.89 7.84 7.23
N MET A 117 2.39 7.47 6.05
CA MET A 117 3.73 7.73 5.51
C MET A 117 4.91 6.90 6.08
N GLY A 118 4.81 5.57 5.94
CA GLY A 118 5.90 4.83 5.31
C GLY A 118 6.88 4.08 6.20
N GLU A 119 6.63 3.97 7.49
CA GLU A 119 7.27 2.96 8.33
C GLU A 119 6.21 2.42 9.28
N ILE A 120 6.06 1.09 9.33
CA ILE A 120 5.54 0.42 10.51
C ILE A 120 6.41 0.94 11.65
N ALA A 121 5.86 1.83 12.47
CA ALA A 121 6.47 2.15 13.75
C ALA A 121 6.55 0.81 14.47
N VAL A 122 7.75 0.20 14.47
CA VAL A 122 8.03 -1.00 15.24
C VAL A 122 7.60 -0.68 16.65
N THR A 123 6.41 -1.13 17.05
CA THR A 123 5.94 -1.04 18.41
C THR A 123 6.80 -2.04 19.17
N THR A 124 7.97 -1.58 19.59
CA THR A 124 8.69 -2.21 20.68
C THR A 124 7.79 -2.11 21.90
N THR A 125 6.93 -3.11 22.08
CA THR A 125 6.42 -3.45 23.40
C THR A 125 7.63 -3.52 24.33
N PRO A 126 7.73 -2.69 25.39
CA PRO A 126 8.63 -3.01 26.47
C PRO A 126 8.06 -4.30 27.08
N ARG A 127 8.78 -5.41 26.92
CA ARG A 127 8.50 -6.60 27.74
C ARG A 127 8.75 -6.24 29.22
N PRO A 128 7.91 -6.76 30.13
CA PRO A 128 7.95 -6.43 31.56
C PRO A 128 9.28 -6.79 32.22
#